data_AF-A0A963LA06-F1
#
_entry.id   AF-A0A963LA06-F1
#
_cell.length_a   1.000
_cell.length_b   1.000
_cell.length_c   1.000
_cell.angle_alpha   90.00
_cell.angle_beta   90.00
_cell.angle_gamma   90.00
#
_symmetry.space_group_name_H-M   'P 1'
#
loop_
_entity.id
_entity.type
_entity.pdbx_description
1 polymer ?
#
loop_
_entity_poly.entity_id
_entity_poly.type
_entity_poly.pdbx_seq_one_letter_code
_entity_poly.pdbx_strand_id
1 'polypeptide(L)'
;LREQIARAPKAWVFTSATLGDDERLSWFTEPAGLDDAQTLRAGSPFDYAAHARLYIPAGFPKPNEASHPDAVATLAARCARELGGRTFVLTTTLRALRTIGERLRELLDDNADTEGDPIQVLIQGSAPKRQLLQQFLDQPASVLVGSQSFWEGIDVPGDALQCVLIDKLPFPPPNDPLVEARVRRLEAEGRNAFADYFVAEAAVSLKQGAGRLIRSETDRGLLVVCDPRMASMNYGRRLRQALPPMTRLAQEAEALAWLQTLRS
;
A
#
# COMPACT_ATOMS: atom_id res chain seq x y z
N LEU A 1 -5.33 -26.98 6.82
CA LEU A 1 -4.27 -26.81 7.84
C LEU A 1 -4.40 -27.81 8.98
N ARG A 2 -5.55 -27.88 9.69
CA ARG A 2 -5.80 -28.85 10.78
C ARG A 2 -5.40 -30.31 10.45
N GLU A 3 -5.80 -30.81 9.28
CA GLU A 3 -5.43 -32.17 8.85
C GLU A 3 -3.91 -32.37 8.69
N GLN A 4 -3.18 -31.32 8.32
CA GLN A 4 -1.72 -31.40 8.21
C GLN A 4 -1.02 -31.28 9.57
N ILE A 5 -1.54 -30.46 10.48
CA ILE A 5 -1.05 -30.35 11.86
C ILE A 5 -1.26 -31.68 12.60
N ALA A 6 -2.40 -32.34 12.40
CA ALA A 6 -2.74 -33.60 13.06
C ALA A 6 -1.93 -34.83 12.58
N ARG A 7 -1.21 -34.73 11.45
CA ARG A 7 -0.49 -35.87 10.85
C ARG A 7 0.78 -36.29 11.59
N ALA A 8 1.43 -35.39 12.32
CA ALA A 8 2.63 -35.71 13.08
C ALA A 8 2.84 -34.68 14.21
N PRO A 9 3.29 -35.12 15.41
CA PRO A 9 3.60 -34.19 16.50
C PRO A 9 4.82 -33.35 16.13
N LYS A 10 4.57 -32.10 15.75
CA LYS A 10 5.59 -31.09 15.40
C LYS A 10 5.16 -29.75 15.97
N ALA A 11 6.14 -28.91 16.31
CA ALA A 11 5.88 -27.50 16.56
C ALA A 11 5.70 -26.77 15.22
N TRP A 12 4.61 -26.02 15.07
CA TRP A 12 4.35 -25.16 13.92
C TRP A 12 4.51 -23.72 14.36
N VAL A 13 5.41 -22.98 13.71
CA VAL A 13 5.64 -21.55 13.99
C VAL A 13 5.23 -20.75 12.76
N PHE A 14 4.26 -19.86 12.95
CA PHE A 14 3.80 -18.94 11.90
C PHE A 14 4.30 -17.54 12.24
N THR A 15 5.09 -16.95 11.35
CA THR A 15 5.66 -15.61 11.53
C THR A 15 5.33 -14.75 10.31
N SER A 16 4.74 -13.58 10.54
CA SER A 16 4.57 -12.56 9.51
C SER A 16 4.31 -11.21 10.16
N ALA A 17 4.69 -10.12 9.47
CA ALA A 17 4.42 -8.75 9.90
C ALA A 17 2.92 -8.39 9.89
N THR A 18 2.07 -9.22 9.25
CA THR A 18 0.66 -8.90 8.99
C THR A 18 -0.32 -10.01 9.38
N LEU A 19 -0.02 -10.80 10.43
CA LEU A 19 -0.95 -11.85 10.93
C LEU A 19 -2.20 -11.29 11.62
N GLY A 20 -2.24 -10.00 11.92
CA GLY A 20 -3.35 -9.36 12.62
C GLY A 20 -2.87 -8.26 13.54
N ASP A 21 -3.83 -7.51 14.09
CA ASP A 21 -3.56 -6.38 14.98
C ASP A 21 -4.18 -6.56 16.38
N ASP A 22 -4.97 -7.60 16.62
CA ASP A 22 -5.53 -7.94 17.93
C ASP A 22 -4.64 -8.94 18.69
N GLU A 23 -4.81 -9.06 20.00
CA GLU A 23 -3.96 -9.93 20.85
C GLU A 23 -4.04 -11.42 20.46
N ARG A 24 -5.19 -11.84 19.93
CA ARG A 24 -5.43 -13.21 19.48
C ARG A 24 -5.01 -13.48 18.04
N LEU A 25 -4.57 -12.45 17.31
CA LEU A 25 -4.30 -12.51 15.87
C LEU A 25 -5.47 -13.21 15.12
N SER A 26 -6.70 -12.87 15.49
CA SER A 26 -7.94 -13.58 15.11
C SER A 26 -8.13 -13.66 13.60
N TRP A 27 -7.64 -12.64 12.87
CA TRP A 27 -7.64 -12.63 11.42
C TRP A 27 -6.93 -13.86 10.82
N PHE A 28 -5.81 -14.29 11.39
CA PHE A 28 -5.10 -15.49 10.93
C PHE A 28 -5.56 -16.74 11.66
N THR A 29 -5.74 -16.69 12.99
CA THR A 29 -5.98 -17.88 13.80
C THR A 29 -7.36 -18.49 13.57
N GLU A 30 -8.44 -17.69 13.46
CA GLU A 30 -9.79 -18.22 13.23
C GLU A 30 -9.92 -18.92 11.87
N PRO A 31 -9.51 -18.32 10.73
CA PRO A 31 -9.64 -19.00 9.44
C PRO A 31 -8.70 -20.20 9.28
N ALA A 32 -7.55 -20.18 9.98
CA ALA A 32 -6.61 -21.29 10.01
C ALA A 32 -7.07 -22.44 10.93
N GLY A 33 -8.06 -22.18 11.80
CA GLY A 33 -8.58 -23.12 12.80
C GLY A 33 -7.59 -23.38 13.94
N LEU A 34 -6.82 -22.36 14.32
CA LEU A 34 -5.77 -22.36 15.33
C LEU A 34 -6.28 -21.78 16.65
N ASP A 35 -7.32 -22.37 17.21
CA ASP A 35 -8.06 -21.81 18.36
C ASP A 35 -7.25 -21.79 19.67
N ASP A 36 -6.24 -22.66 19.77
CA ASP A 36 -5.36 -22.84 20.93
C ASP A 36 -3.92 -22.32 20.69
N ALA A 37 -3.71 -21.54 19.63
CA ALA A 37 -2.39 -21.00 19.31
C ALA A 37 -1.89 -20.02 20.37
N GLN A 38 -0.63 -20.20 20.77
CA GLN A 38 0.11 -19.18 21.51
C GLN A 38 0.46 -18.03 20.55
N THR A 39 0.06 -16.82 20.90
CA THR A 39 0.30 -15.63 20.09
C THR A 39 1.38 -14.74 20.73
N LEU A 40 2.22 -14.15 19.89
CA LEU A 40 3.17 -13.12 20.27
C LEU A 40 3.08 -11.99 19.24
N ARG A 41 2.83 -10.77 19.71
CA ARG A 41 2.87 -9.56 18.88
C ARG A 41 4.08 -8.73 19.27
N ALA A 42 5.14 -8.83 18.47
CA ALA A 42 6.27 -7.91 18.57
C ALA A 42 5.88 -6.54 17.96
N GLY A 43 6.22 -5.46 18.64
CA GLY A 43 6.13 -4.11 18.06
C GLY A 43 7.15 -3.95 16.91
N SER A 44 6.95 -2.93 16.07
CA SER A 44 7.97 -2.56 15.11
C SER A 44 9.15 -1.89 15.82
N PRO A 45 10.41 -2.18 15.43
CA PRO A 45 11.57 -1.46 15.94
C PRO A 45 11.71 -0.04 15.37
N PHE A 46 10.90 0.37 14.38
CA PHE A 46 11.08 1.62 13.64
C PHE A 46 10.27 2.79 14.21
N ASP A 47 10.86 4.00 14.23
CA ASP A 47 10.17 5.24 14.60
C ASP A 47 9.36 5.81 13.42
N TYR A 48 8.20 5.19 13.15
CA TYR A 48 7.28 5.66 12.11
C TYR A 48 6.77 7.08 12.33
N ALA A 49 6.61 7.52 13.59
CA ALA A 49 6.07 8.84 13.88
C ALA A 49 7.05 9.94 13.44
N ALA A 50 8.35 9.72 13.67
CA ALA A 50 9.39 10.61 13.20
C ALA A 50 9.63 10.49 11.69
N HIS A 51 9.71 9.27 11.17
CA HIS A 51 10.26 9.01 9.84
C HIS A 51 9.24 8.85 8.70
N ALA A 52 7.97 8.60 9.01
CA ALA A 52 6.93 8.41 8.01
C ALA A 52 5.80 9.41 8.15
N ARG A 53 5.23 9.79 7.00
CA ARG A 53 4.03 10.61 6.92
C ARG A 53 2.92 9.88 6.17
N LEU A 54 1.68 10.11 6.60
CA LEU A 54 0.48 9.64 5.91
C LEU A 54 -0.33 10.84 5.43
N TYR A 55 -0.57 10.92 4.13
CA TYR A 55 -1.45 11.91 3.52
C TYR A 55 -2.66 11.23 2.86
N ILE A 56 -3.86 11.72 3.17
CA ILE A 56 -5.12 11.26 2.59
C ILE A 56 -5.84 12.52 2.07
N PRO A 57 -5.89 12.76 0.74
CA PRO A 57 -6.48 13.98 0.22
C PRO A 57 -8.00 13.98 0.44
N ALA A 58 -8.51 14.94 1.23
CA ALA A 58 -9.92 14.97 1.63
C ALA A 58 -10.87 15.34 0.46
N GLY A 59 -10.44 16.23 -0.44
CA GLY A 59 -11.19 16.69 -1.61
C GLY A 59 -10.92 15.91 -2.90
N PHE A 60 -10.42 14.69 -2.78
CA PHE A 60 -10.06 13.87 -3.95
C PHE A 60 -11.31 13.29 -4.65
N PRO A 61 -11.31 13.10 -5.98
CA PRO A 61 -12.36 12.36 -6.67
C PRO A 61 -12.51 10.96 -6.08
N LYS A 62 -13.74 10.45 -5.96
CA LYS A 62 -13.97 9.10 -5.44
C LYS A 62 -13.47 8.05 -6.44
N PRO A 63 -13.09 6.85 -5.99
CA PRO A 63 -12.54 5.81 -6.86
C PRO A 63 -13.44 5.30 -8.00
N ASN A 64 -14.74 5.62 -7.97
CA ASN A 64 -15.70 5.30 -9.01
C ASN A 64 -15.93 6.45 -10.02
N GLU A 65 -15.33 7.62 -9.79
CA GLU A 65 -15.39 8.76 -10.70
C GLU A 65 -14.37 8.63 -11.83
N ALA A 66 -14.73 9.04 -13.04
CA ALA A 66 -13.86 8.92 -14.22
C ALA A 66 -12.59 9.77 -14.13
N SER A 67 -12.63 10.88 -13.37
CA SER A 67 -11.50 11.79 -13.14
C SER A 67 -10.48 11.24 -12.13
N HIS A 68 -10.81 10.19 -11.40
CA HIS A 68 -9.97 9.70 -10.32
C HIS A 68 -8.57 9.23 -10.76
N PRO A 69 -8.41 8.40 -11.81
CA PRO A 69 -7.07 8.00 -12.27
C PRO A 69 -6.19 9.20 -12.70
N ASP A 70 -6.78 10.20 -13.36
CA ASP A 70 -6.05 11.41 -13.78
C ASP A 70 -5.60 12.26 -12.57
N ALA A 71 -6.46 12.39 -11.56
CA ALA A 71 -6.10 13.05 -10.30
C ALA A 71 -4.98 12.30 -9.56
N VAL A 72 -4.98 10.96 -9.59
CA VAL A 72 -3.89 10.14 -9.01
C VAL A 72 -2.58 10.40 -9.74
N ALA A 73 -2.58 10.38 -11.07
CA ALA A 73 -1.40 10.67 -11.88
C ALA A 73 -0.86 12.08 -11.62
N THR A 74 -1.75 13.07 -11.51
CA THR A 74 -1.39 14.48 -11.26
C THR A 74 -0.76 14.66 -9.87
N LEU A 75 -1.32 14.02 -8.83
CA LEU A 75 -0.72 14.06 -7.49
C LEU A 75 0.60 13.30 -7.45
N ALA A 76 0.67 12.12 -8.06
CA ALA A 76 1.91 11.34 -8.17
C ALA A 76 3.02 12.11 -8.89
N ALA A 77 2.72 12.81 -9.99
CA ALA A 77 3.69 13.63 -10.72
C ALA A 77 4.24 14.77 -9.85
N ARG A 78 3.38 15.43 -9.07
CA ARG A 78 3.79 16.50 -8.14
C ARG A 78 4.69 15.94 -7.03
N CYS A 79 4.29 14.85 -6.39
CA CYS A 79 5.13 14.18 -5.39
C CYS A 79 6.50 13.76 -5.97
N ALA A 80 6.49 13.15 -7.16
CA ALA A 80 7.72 12.71 -7.82
C ALA A 80 8.64 13.88 -8.18
N ARG A 81 8.09 15.03 -8.62
CA ARG A 81 8.88 16.24 -8.89
C ARG A 81 9.54 16.81 -7.63
N GLU A 82 8.79 16.89 -6.53
CA GLU A 82 9.34 17.38 -5.25
C GLU A 82 10.42 16.47 -4.69
N LEU A 83 10.32 15.16 -4.93
CA LEU A 83 11.28 14.17 -4.45
C LEU A 83 12.43 13.89 -5.44
N GLY A 84 12.29 14.28 -6.71
CA GLY A 84 13.21 13.89 -7.78
C GLY A 84 13.10 12.40 -8.15
N GLY A 85 11.89 11.85 -8.22
CA GLY A 85 11.61 10.44 -8.50
C GLY A 85 11.33 9.62 -7.24
N ARG A 86 11.99 8.47 -7.08
CA ARG A 86 11.95 7.58 -5.90
C ARG A 86 10.54 7.26 -5.41
N THR A 87 9.62 7.11 -6.37
CA THR A 87 8.18 7.05 -6.13
C THR A 87 7.57 5.76 -6.69
N PHE A 88 6.78 5.07 -5.87
CA PHE A 88 5.92 3.98 -6.32
C PHE A 88 4.47 4.43 -6.40
N VAL A 89 3.81 4.08 -7.51
CA VAL A 89 2.36 4.22 -7.67
C VAL A 89 1.74 2.84 -7.75
N LEU A 90 1.01 2.51 -6.70
CA LEU A 90 0.44 1.22 -6.41
C LEU A 90 -1.04 1.25 -6.80
N THR A 91 -1.40 0.53 -7.86
CA THR A 91 -2.78 0.47 -8.35
C THR A 91 -3.48 -0.83 -7.98
N THR A 92 -4.77 -0.74 -7.70
CA THR A 92 -5.61 -1.90 -7.37
C THR A 92 -6.13 -2.63 -8.60
N THR A 93 -6.03 -2.05 -9.80
CA THR A 93 -6.47 -2.68 -11.05
C THR A 93 -5.50 -2.43 -12.20
N LEU A 94 -5.44 -3.38 -13.15
CA LEU A 94 -4.65 -3.23 -14.38
C LEU A 94 -5.15 -2.12 -15.30
N ARG A 95 -6.46 -1.81 -15.25
CA ARG A 95 -7.02 -0.67 -15.99
C ARG A 95 -6.46 0.65 -15.46
N ALA A 96 -6.53 0.85 -14.15
CA ALA A 96 -5.97 2.04 -13.50
C ALA A 96 -4.46 2.14 -13.73
N LEU A 97 -3.74 1.01 -13.70
CA LEU A 97 -2.30 0.95 -14.00
C LEU A 97 -1.95 1.60 -15.34
N ARG A 98 -2.65 1.22 -16.41
CA ARG A 98 -2.41 1.77 -17.75
C ARG A 98 -2.71 3.26 -17.81
N THR A 99 -3.91 3.65 -17.37
CA THR A 99 -4.35 5.05 -17.41
C THR A 99 -3.43 5.96 -16.59
N ILE A 100 -3.10 5.58 -15.36
CA ILE A 100 -2.23 6.37 -14.47
C ILE A 100 -0.81 6.43 -15.04
N GLY A 101 -0.28 5.30 -15.52
CA GLY A 101 1.09 5.25 -16.03
C GLY A 101 1.28 6.02 -17.34
N GLU A 102 0.31 5.96 -18.26
CA GLU A 102 0.31 6.77 -19.50
C GLU A 102 0.24 8.26 -19.17
N ARG A 103 -0.69 8.64 -18.28
CA ARG A 103 -0.83 10.04 -17.86
C ARG A 103 0.40 10.56 -17.13
N LEU A 104 1.05 9.73 -16.31
CA LEU A 104 2.31 10.07 -15.67
C LEU A 104 3.43 10.34 -16.68
N ARG A 105 3.52 9.54 -17.75
CA ARG A 105 4.49 9.79 -18.81
C ARG A 105 4.25 11.17 -19.41
N GLU A 106 3.03 11.46 -19.86
CA GLU A 106 2.69 12.78 -20.41
C GLU A 106 3.05 13.93 -19.46
N LEU A 107 2.70 13.78 -18.19
CA LEU A 107 2.95 14.82 -17.19
C LEU A 107 4.43 15.01 -16.86
N LEU A 108 5.27 13.99 -17.05
CA LEU A 108 6.70 14.02 -16.70
C LEU A 108 7.63 14.09 -17.93
N ASP A 109 7.08 14.04 -19.16
CA ASP A 109 7.82 14.17 -20.42
C ASP A 109 8.26 15.61 -20.69
N ASP A 110 7.49 16.59 -20.18
CA ASP A 110 7.83 18.02 -20.25
C ASP A 110 9.01 18.34 -19.31
N ASN A 111 10.21 18.16 -19.85
CA ASN A 111 11.50 18.46 -19.24
C ASN A 111 11.88 19.96 -19.32
N ALA A 112 10.93 20.85 -19.61
CA ALA A 112 11.26 22.23 -19.98
C ALA A 112 11.57 23.15 -18.78
N ASP A 113 11.03 22.88 -17.59
CA ASP A 113 10.99 23.88 -16.49
C ASP A 113 11.46 23.36 -15.11
N THR A 114 12.08 22.18 -15.03
CA THR A 114 12.57 21.64 -13.74
C THR A 114 14.07 21.50 -13.70
N GLU A 115 14.71 22.18 -12.74
CA GLU A 115 16.09 21.89 -12.33
C GLU A 115 16.17 20.45 -11.78
N GLY A 116 16.59 19.49 -12.61
CA GLY A 116 16.75 18.09 -12.24
C GLY A 116 16.86 17.12 -13.41
N ASP A 117 17.21 15.87 -13.11
CA ASP A 117 17.22 14.78 -14.08
C ASP A 117 15.80 14.44 -14.57
N PRO A 118 15.62 14.04 -15.84
CA PRO A 118 14.33 13.60 -16.36
C PRO A 118 13.81 12.41 -15.55
N ILE A 119 12.56 12.50 -15.05
CA ILE A 119 11.95 11.44 -14.26
C ILE A 119 11.38 10.36 -15.19
N GLN A 120 11.98 9.17 -15.15
CA GLN A 120 11.53 8.04 -15.96
C GLN A 120 10.28 7.36 -15.39
N VAL A 121 9.29 7.07 -16.23
CA VAL A 121 8.09 6.32 -15.80
C VAL A 121 8.17 4.85 -16.25
N LEU A 122 8.35 3.99 -15.26
CA LEU A 122 8.41 2.54 -15.38
C LEU A 122 7.02 1.95 -15.12
N ILE A 123 6.50 1.11 -16.02
CA ILE A 123 5.13 0.58 -15.91
C ILE A 123 5.17 -0.95 -15.94
N GLN A 124 4.52 -1.60 -14.96
CA GLN A 124 4.37 -3.05 -14.97
C GLN A 124 3.79 -3.54 -16.30
N GLY A 125 4.45 -4.53 -16.90
CA GLY A 125 4.08 -5.10 -18.19
C GLY A 125 4.90 -4.56 -19.36
N SER A 126 5.66 -3.48 -19.20
CA SER A 126 6.61 -3.03 -20.24
C SER A 126 7.93 -3.81 -20.23
N ALA A 127 8.30 -4.41 -19.10
CA ALA A 127 9.45 -5.29 -18.96
C ALA A 127 9.21 -6.30 -17.81
N PRO A 128 10.02 -7.37 -17.69
CA PRO A 128 9.96 -8.29 -16.56
C PRO A 128 10.11 -7.57 -15.22
N LYS A 129 9.39 -8.02 -14.18
CA LYS A 129 9.38 -7.41 -12.84
C LYS A 129 10.78 -7.11 -12.30
N ARG A 130 11.69 -8.09 -12.39
CA ARG A 130 13.09 -7.95 -11.93
C ARG A 130 13.83 -6.84 -12.67
N GLN A 131 13.60 -6.69 -13.97
CA GLN A 131 14.24 -5.66 -14.77
C GLN A 131 13.69 -4.27 -14.41
N LEU A 132 12.38 -4.12 -14.25
CA LEU A 132 11.78 -2.84 -13.82
C LEU A 132 12.30 -2.40 -12.45
N LEU A 133 12.45 -3.34 -11.52
CA LEU A 133 13.01 -3.07 -10.20
C LEU A 133 14.49 -2.67 -10.28
N GLN A 134 15.27 -3.37 -11.11
CA GLN A 134 16.66 -3.00 -11.32
C GLN A 134 16.79 -1.58 -11.91
N GLN A 135 15.99 -1.26 -12.93
CA GLN A 135 15.94 0.09 -13.51
C GLN A 135 15.55 1.16 -12.47
N PHE A 136 14.59 0.85 -11.61
CA PHE A 136 14.18 1.75 -10.54
C PHE A 136 15.30 1.98 -9.51
N LEU A 137 16.06 0.94 -9.17
CA LEU A 137 17.20 1.04 -8.24
C LEU A 137 18.40 1.78 -8.87
N ASP A 138 18.65 1.56 -10.16
CA ASP A 138 19.77 2.15 -10.88
C ASP A 138 19.51 3.64 -11.21
N GLN A 139 18.24 4.04 -11.37
CA GLN A 139 17.83 5.40 -11.70
C GLN A 139 16.87 5.98 -10.65
N PRO A 140 17.39 6.70 -9.63
CA PRO A 140 16.56 7.32 -8.59
C PRO A 140 15.50 8.28 -9.13
N ALA A 141 15.80 8.97 -10.24
CA ALA A 141 14.83 9.79 -10.97
C ALA A 141 13.84 8.91 -11.76
N SER A 142 13.05 8.12 -11.04
CA SER A 142 12.04 7.24 -11.62
C SER A 142 10.76 7.14 -10.79
N VAL A 143 9.66 6.84 -11.48
CA VAL A 143 8.38 6.45 -10.91
C VAL A 143 8.02 5.06 -11.41
N LEU A 144 7.73 4.13 -10.50
CA LEU A 144 7.30 2.78 -10.85
C LEU A 144 5.81 2.58 -10.58
N VAL A 145 5.06 2.29 -11.63
CA VAL A 145 3.61 2.05 -11.58
C VAL A 145 3.34 0.55 -11.63
N GLY A 146 2.76 0.01 -10.55
CA GLY A 146 2.56 -1.43 -10.36
C GLY A 146 1.22 -1.77 -9.73
N SER A 147 0.62 -2.87 -10.16
CA SER A 147 -0.63 -3.40 -9.60
C SER A 147 -0.38 -4.18 -8.31
N GLN A 148 -1.42 -4.58 -7.58
CA GLN A 148 -1.31 -5.33 -6.32
C GLN A 148 -0.35 -6.54 -6.38
N SER A 149 -0.33 -7.31 -7.47
CA SER A 149 0.60 -8.43 -7.67
C SER A 149 2.07 -8.00 -7.78
N PHE A 150 2.28 -6.75 -8.18
CA PHE A 150 3.59 -6.14 -8.17
C PHE A 150 4.06 -5.93 -6.73
N TRP A 151 3.18 -5.53 -5.81
CA TRP A 151 3.53 -5.10 -4.43
C TRP A 151 4.15 -6.22 -3.59
N GLU A 152 3.84 -7.47 -3.90
CA GLU A 152 4.32 -8.63 -3.15
C GLU A 152 5.78 -8.96 -3.49
N GLY A 153 6.61 -9.16 -2.46
CA GLY A 153 7.99 -9.64 -2.62
C GLY A 153 8.97 -8.65 -3.25
N ILE A 154 8.69 -7.34 -3.22
CA ILE A 154 9.64 -6.31 -3.65
C ILE A 154 10.44 -5.80 -2.47
N ASP A 155 11.78 -5.88 -2.57
CA ASP A 155 12.68 -5.25 -1.63
C ASP A 155 13.57 -4.16 -2.28
N VAL A 156 13.07 -2.92 -2.31
CA VAL A 156 13.82 -1.66 -2.51
C VAL A 156 14.26 -1.02 -1.17
N PRO A 157 15.53 -1.11 -0.76
CA PRO A 157 15.99 -0.57 0.53
C PRO A 157 16.31 0.94 0.47
N GLY A 158 16.22 1.61 1.63
CA GLY A 158 16.79 2.94 1.82
C GLY A 158 16.10 4.04 1.02
N ASP A 159 16.90 5.04 0.65
CA ASP A 159 16.43 6.24 -0.05
C ASP A 159 15.93 5.98 -1.48
N ALA A 160 16.11 4.77 -2.01
CA ALA A 160 15.62 4.43 -3.34
C ALA A 160 14.07 4.49 -3.44
N LEU A 161 13.35 4.30 -2.33
CA LEU A 161 11.89 4.48 -2.29
C LEU A 161 11.48 5.32 -1.08
N GLN A 162 11.07 6.56 -1.33
CA GLN A 162 10.68 7.50 -0.28
C GLN A 162 9.24 8.01 -0.44
N CYS A 163 8.55 7.72 -1.55
CA CYS A 163 7.13 7.99 -1.72
C CYS A 163 6.37 6.77 -2.24
N VAL A 164 5.28 6.40 -1.56
CA VAL A 164 4.36 5.36 -2.00
C VAL A 164 2.96 5.96 -2.11
N LEU A 165 2.37 5.91 -3.31
CA LEU A 165 0.98 6.29 -3.55
C LEU A 165 0.14 5.04 -3.79
N ILE A 166 -0.99 4.92 -3.11
CA ILE A 166 -1.99 3.88 -3.34
C ILE A 166 -3.22 4.53 -3.99
N ASP A 167 -3.61 4.08 -5.17
CA ASP A 167 -4.69 4.70 -5.97
C ASP A 167 -6.03 4.70 -5.22
N LYS A 168 -6.43 3.55 -4.68
CA LYS A 168 -7.64 3.38 -3.89
C LYS A 168 -7.52 2.26 -2.86
N LEU A 169 -8.46 2.21 -1.92
CA LEU A 169 -8.49 1.16 -0.91
C LEU A 169 -8.53 -0.25 -1.56
N PRO A 170 -7.59 -1.15 -1.22
CA PRO A 170 -7.43 -2.46 -1.84
C PRO A 170 -8.44 -3.48 -1.29
N PHE A 171 -9.72 -3.23 -1.50
CA PHE A 171 -10.76 -4.20 -1.19
C PHE A 171 -10.68 -5.41 -2.13
N PRO A 172 -10.92 -6.64 -1.63
CA PRO A 172 -10.96 -7.80 -2.49
C PRO A 172 -12.08 -7.68 -3.53
N PRO A 173 -11.89 -8.25 -4.74
CA PRO A 173 -12.89 -8.20 -5.79
C PRO A 173 -14.17 -8.94 -5.33
N PRO A 174 -15.36 -8.34 -5.52
CA PRO A 174 -16.61 -8.93 -5.02
C PRO A 174 -17.04 -10.20 -5.76
N ASN A 175 -16.57 -10.39 -7.00
CA ASN A 175 -16.97 -11.50 -7.87
C ASN A 175 -16.00 -12.69 -7.81
N ASP A 176 -15.20 -12.79 -6.75
CA ASP A 176 -14.33 -13.94 -6.53
C ASP A 176 -15.12 -15.07 -5.83
N PRO A 177 -15.19 -16.28 -6.41
CA PRO A 177 -15.96 -17.39 -5.84
C PRO A 177 -15.55 -17.76 -4.39
N LEU A 178 -14.28 -17.58 -4.03
CA LEU A 178 -13.79 -17.83 -2.68
C LEU A 178 -14.25 -16.72 -1.72
N VAL A 179 -14.26 -15.47 -2.18
CA VAL A 179 -14.82 -14.33 -1.44
C VAL A 179 -16.29 -14.57 -1.16
N GLU A 180 -17.08 -14.95 -2.18
CA GLU A 180 -18.50 -15.24 -2.03
C GLU A 180 -18.78 -16.37 -1.03
N ALA A 181 -17.98 -17.44 -1.05
CA ALA A 181 -18.12 -18.56 -0.12
C ALA A 181 -17.83 -18.13 1.34
N ARG A 182 -16.79 -17.30 1.55
CA ARG A 182 -16.45 -16.76 2.88
C ARG A 182 -17.52 -15.80 3.38
N VAL A 183 -18.02 -14.93 2.52
CA VAL A 183 -19.11 -14.00 2.83
C VAL A 183 -20.36 -14.76 3.26
N ARG A 184 -20.80 -15.76 2.47
CA ARG A 184 -21.96 -16.59 2.81
C ARG A 184 -21.82 -17.30 4.16
N ARG A 185 -20.61 -17.78 4.49
CA ARG A 185 -20.34 -18.41 5.80
C ARG A 185 -20.52 -17.41 6.94
N LEU A 186 -19.90 -16.23 6.82
CA LEU A 186 -19.98 -15.18 7.86
C LEU A 186 -21.42 -14.69 8.05
N GLU A 187 -22.17 -14.52 6.95
CA GLU A 187 -23.58 -14.13 7.00
C GLU A 187 -24.46 -15.20 7.66
N ALA A 188 -24.20 -16.49 7.38
CA ALA A 188 -24.89 -17.60 8.03
C ALA A 188 -24.61 -17.67 9.56
N GLU A 189 -23.46 -17.16 10.00
CA GLU A 189 -23.09 -17.03 11.41
C GLU A 189 -23.64 -15.72 12.05
N GLY A 190 -24.40 -14.91 11.31
CA GLY A 190 -24.94 -13.62 11.78
C GLY A 190 -23.90 -12.52 11.92
N ARG A 191 -22.72 -12.68 11.30
CA ARG A 191 -21.59 -11.72 11.36
C ARG A 191 -21.67 -10.70 10.23
N ASN A 192 -21.00 -9.56 10.42
CA ASN A 192 -20.91 -8.53 9.38
C ASN A 192 -19.77 -8.85 8.41
N ALA A 193 -20.08 -9.49 7.27
CA ALA A 193 -19.08 -9.88 6.28
C ALA A 193 -18.25 -8.69 5.74
N PHE A 194 -18.84 -7.50 5.63
CA PHE A 194 -18.07 -6.32 5.21
C PHE A 194 -16.98 -5.95 6.23
N ALA A 195 -17.33 -5.89 7.52
CA ALA A 195 -16.38 -5.56 8.57
C ALA A 195 -15.36 -6.69 8.84
N ASP A 196 -15.82 -7.93 8.83
CA ASP A 196 -15.02 -9.09 9.26
C ASP A 196 -14.14 -9.65 8.14
N TYR A 197 -14.54 -9.46 6.88
CA TYR A 197 -13.78 -9.91 5.72
C TYR A 197 -13.18 -8.75 4.95
N PHE A 198 -14.00 -7.93 4.29
CA PHE A 198 -13.53 -6.91 3.35
C PHE A 198 -12.60 -5.88 3.98
N VAL A 199 -12.98 -5.34 5.14
CA VAL A 199 -12.15 -4.35 5.86
C VAL A 199 -10.87 -4.98 6.39
N ALA A 200 -10.90 -6.24 6.82
CA ALA A 200 -9.72 -6.94 7.31
C ALA A 200 -8.72 -7.26 6.18
N GLU A 201 -9.20 -7.79 5.05
CA GLU A 201 -8.38 -8.03 3.86
C GLU A 201 -7.77 -6.74 3.30
N ALA A 202 -8.55 -5.65 3.27
CA ALA A 202 -8.05 -4.34 2.86
C ALA A 202 -6.99 -3.81 3.83
N ALA A 203 -7.16 -4.00 5.15
CA ALA A 203 -6.18 -3.64 6.16
C ALA A 203 -4.83 -4.36 5.96
N VAL A 204 -4.88 -5.67 5.72
CA VAL A 204 -3.67 -6.48 5.44
C VAL A 204 -2.98 -6.01 4.17
N SER A 205 -3.74 -5.80 3.09
CA SER A 205 -3.21 -5.34 1.81
C SER A 205 -2.60 -3.94 1.91
N LEU A 206 -3.24 -3.01 2.65
CA LEU A 206 -2.69 -1.69 2.93
C LEU A 206 -1.39 -1.78 3.74
N LYS A 207 -1.34 -2.61 4.78
CA LYS A 207 -0.15 -2.80 5.61
C LYS A 207 1.01 -3.34 4.78
N GLN A 208 0.76 -4.24 3.84
CA GLN A 208 1.76 -4.77 2.91
C GLN A 208 2.27 -3.72 1.92
N GLY A 209 1.38 -2.88 1.37
CA GLY A 209 1.76 -1.76 0.50
C GLY A 209 2.56 -0.69 1.26
N ALA A 210 2.11 -0.31 2.45
CA ALA A 210 2.75 0.68 3.31
C ALA A 210 4.08 0.20 3.90
N GLY A 211 4.22 -1.10 4.18
CA GLY A 211 5.45 -1.72 4.67
C GLY A 211 6.62 -1.64 3.68
N ARG A 212 6.38 -1.17 2.45
CA ARG A 212 7.45 -0.86 1.49
C ARG A 212 8.15 0.45 1.78
N LEU A 213 7.53 1.36 2.54
CA LEU A 213 8.06 2.69 2.77
C LEU A 213 9.20 2.72 3.81
N ILE A 214 9.06 1.96 4.91
CA ILE A 214 10.03 1.93 6.01
C ILE A 214 10.44 0.48 6.29
N ARG A 215 11.73 0.18 6.11
CA ARG A 215 12.33 -1.17 6.24
C ARG A 215 13.64 -1.18 7.01
N SER A 216 14.29 -0.03 7.11
CA SER A 216 15.42 0.22 8.00
C SER A 216 15.10 1.33 9.00
N GLU A 217 15.92 1.45 10.04
CA GLU A 217 15.80 2.50 11.06
C GLU A 217 15.99 3.91 10.48
N THR A 218 16.70 4.04 9.36
CA THR A 218 17.01 5.32 8.72
C THR A 218 16.05 5.69 7.59
N ASP A 219 15.20 4.76 7.15
CA ASP A 219 14.26 5.03 6.05
C ASP A 219 13.31 6.14 6.46
N ARG A 220 13.03 7.06 5.53
CA ARG A 220 12.06 8.14 5.69
C ARG A 220 11.16 8.20 4.47
N GLY A 221 9.90 8.57 4.64
CA GLY A 221 9.04 8.66 3.48
C GLY A 221 7.62 9.16 3.68
N LEU A 222 6.88 9.22 2.59
CA LEU A 222 5.47 9.61 2.52
C LEU A 222 4.63 8.47 1.94
N LEU A 223 3.60 8.06 2.67
CA LEU A 223 2.50 7.25 2.16
C LEU A 223 1.33 8.17 1.79
N VAL A 224 0.88 8.11 0.54
CA VAL A 224 -0.33 8.78 0.08
C VAL A 224 -1.38 7.73 -0.23
N VAL A 225 -2.58 7.87 0.35
CA VAL A 225 -3.73 7.03 -0.01
C VAL A 225 -4.76 7.91 -0.69
N CYS A 226 -4.89 7.76 -2.01
CA CYS A 226 -5.74 8.59 -2.86
C CYS A 226 -7.24 8.23 -2.76
N ASP A 227 -7.70 7.73 -1.62
CA ASP A 227 -9.09 7.34 -1.40
C ASP A 227 -9.73 8.13 -0.25
N PRO A 228 -10.61 9.11 -0.54
CA PRO A 228 -11.22 9.94 0.50
C PRO A 228 -12.12 9.12 1.44
N ARG A 229 -12.50 7.89 1.07
CA ARG A 229 -13.27 6.98 1.95
C ARG A 229 -12.49 6.59 3.20
N MET A 230 -11.16 6.57 3.14
CA MET A 230 -10.32 6.28 4.32
C MET A 230 -10.45 7.36 5.40
N ALA A 231 -10.70 8.61 5.00
CA ALA A 231 -10.95 9.72 5.92
C ALA A 231 -12.42 9.82 6.35
N SER A 232 -13.35 9.63 5.41
CA SER A 232 -14.78 9.94 5.58
C SER A 232 -15.65 8.78 6.10
N MET A 233 -15.28 7.53 5.84
CA MET A 233 -16.11 6.37 6.22
C MET A 233 -15.76 5.83 7.61
N ASN A 234 -16.74 5.25 8.30
CA ASN A 234 -16.58 4.66 9.64
C ASN A 234 -15.46 3.60 9.69
N TYR A 235 -15.36 2.75 8.66
CA TYR A 235 -14.32 1.74 8.56
C TYR A 235 -12.91 2.31 8.31
N GLY A 236 -12.81 3.57 7.84
CA GLY A 236 -11.54 4.24 7.58
C GLY A 236 -10.70 4.44 8.84
N ARG A 237 -11.32 4.48 10.03
CA ARG A 237 -10.58 4.43 11.31
C ARG A 237 -9.81 3.11 11.47
N ARG A 238 -10.46 1.98 11.23
CA ARG A 238 -9.85 0.64 11.35
C ARG A 238 -8.71 0.46 10.36
N LEU A 239 -8.89 0.91 9.11
CA LEU A 239 -7.83 0.86 8.09
C LEU A 239 -6.62 1.72 8.46
N ARG A 240 -6.83 2.91 9.05
CA ARG A 240 -5.73 3.75 9.55
C ARG A 240 -5.00 3.14 10.74
N GLN A 241 -5.71 2.43 11.61
CA GLN A 241 -5.13 1.75 12.77
C GLN A 241 -4.29 0.52 12.38
N ALA A 242 -4.60 -0.10 11.22
CA ALA A 242 -3.82 -1.20 10.69
C ALA A 242 -2.48 -0.77 10.05
N LEU A 243 -2.38 0.50 9.66
CA LEU A 243 -1.13 1.08 9.20
C LEU A 243 -0.17 1.30 10.38
N PRO A 244 1.15 1.30 10.13
CA PRO A 244 2.11 1.81 11.10
C PRO A 244 1.73 3.23 11.59
N PRO A 245 2.14 3.64 12.80
CA PRO A 245 1.73 4.90 13.41
C PRO A 245 2.45 6.12 12.80
N MET A 246 2.22 6.36 11.51
CA MET A 246 2.77 7.48 10.74
C MET A 246 2.11 8.79 11.15
N THR A 247 2.87 9.88 11.18
CA THR A 247 2.32 11.21 11.44
C THR A 247 1.44 11.65 10.26
N ARG A 248 0.19 12.03 10.53
CA ARG A 248 -0.77 12.41 9.48
C ARG A 248 -0.58 13.85 9.06
N LEU A 249 -0.65 14.09 7.76
CA LEU A 249 -0.66 15.40 7.15
C LEU A 249 -2.08 15.72 6.65
N ALA A 250 -2.52 16.96 6.87
CA ALA A 250 -3.86 17.38 6.54
C ALA A 250 -3.95 18.01 5.15
N GLN A 251 -2.86 18.65 4.70
CA GLN A 251 -2.83 19.42 3.47
C GLN A 251 -1.78 18.89 2.50
N GLU A 252 -2.04 19.06 1.21
CA GLU A 252 -1.09 18.71 0.15
C GLU A 252 0.23 19.45 0.31
N ALA A 253 0.18 20.75 0.65
CA ALA A 253 1.37 21.57 0.86
C ALA A 253 2.31 20.99 1.93
N GLU A 254 1.76 20.42 3.01
CA GLU A 254 2.55 19.76 4.06
C GLU A 254 3.21 18.48 3.53
N ALA A 255 2.50 17.72 2.69
CA ALA A 255 3.00 16.50 2.08
C ALA A 255 4.16 16.79 1.10
N LEU A 256 4.00 17.81 0.26
CA LEU A 256 5.04 18.26 -0.66
C LEU A 256 6.25 18.84 0.10
N ALA A 257 6.02 19.67 1.11
CA ALA A 257 7.10 20.21 1.96
C ALA A 257 7.88 19.09 2.67
N TRP A 258 7.20 18.05 3.14
CA TRP A 258 7.88 16.88 3.71
C TRP A 258 8.80 16.20 2.69
N LEU A 259 8.32 15.95 1.47
CA LEU A 259 9.11 15.35 0.40
C LEU A 259 10.36 16.19 0.05
N GLN A 260 10.24 17.51 0.04
CA GLN A 260 11.38 18.41 -0.15
C GLN A 260 12.47 18.20 0.91
N THR A 261 12.09 17.90 2.18
CA THR A 261 13.09 17.59 3.23
C THR A 261 13.80 16.25 3.04
N LEU A 262 13.30 15.39 2.14
CA LEU A 262 13.90 14.09 1.81
C LEU A 262 14.76 14.17 0.54
N ARG A 263 14.67 15.26 -0.22
CA ARG A 263 15.48 15.53 -1.41
C ARG A 263 16.89 15.93 -0.96
N SER A 264 17.69 14.94 -0.60
CA SER A 264 19.14 15.02 -0.44
C SER A 264 19.86 14.55 -1.69
#